data_AF-A0A965JWA4-F1
#
_entry.id   AF-A0A965JWA4-F1
#
_cell.length_a   1.000
_cell.length_b   1.000
_cell.length_c   1.000
_cell.angle_alpha   90.00
_cell.angle_beta   90.00
_cell.angle_gamma   90.00
#
_symmetry.space_group_name_H-M   'P 1'
#
loop_
_entity.id
_entity.type
_entity.pdbx_description
1 polymer ?
#
loop_
_entity_poly.entity_id
_entity_poly.type
_entity_poly.pdbx_seq_one_letter_code
_entity_poly.pdbx_strand_id
1 'polypeptide(L)'
;DFIELFYDLYGPYPFEDQKYGHCMAPIGGGMEHQTMTTQGSFSKGLTAHELAHQWWGNSVTCASWSDIFINEGFASYSEYVMLENLYPAEKVQHMLDVHDNVLSQTGGSVWFSDTLNENRIFNSRLSYDKGSGIIHSIRYLMNNDSLFFAGLREFQNDFKDSVARGIDFRNKMQEISGINYTPFFEQWYFGEGYPTYSIRWKQSGQDLLLELNHTASKPSVTPTFTNPIDIRFIRQGMSDTLIRFDVAANSQQFYISNFGTLSSTITVDPQNWIINNIGTIIQDNSLVNLNEMNENSTALTIVPNPNNGIFTIANQQANCWVSVFNMQGKNILNKQLSQNELIDLQDFGKGTYLLEIKNSVNSEAKTLKLISF
;
A
#
# COMPACT_ATOMS: atom_id res chain seq x y z
N ASP A 1 -26.21 -17.30 -10.46
CA ASP A 1 -25.10 -16.39 -10.78
C ASP A 1 -24.90 -15.30 -9.73
N PHE A 2 -25.55 -14.12 -9.79
CA PHE A 2 -25.19 -13.01 -8.87
C PHE A 2 -25.51 -13.32 -7.40
N ILE A 3 -26.69 -13.90 -7.11
CA ILE A 3 -27.06 -14.31 -5.75
C ILE A 3 -26.08 -15.34 -5.21
N GLU A 4 -25.69 -16.33 -6.00
CA GLU A 4 -24.75 -17.38 -5.58
C GLU A 4 -23.36 -16.80 -5.31
N LEU A 5 -22.88 -15.89 -6.17
CA LEU A 5 -21.61 -15.20 -5.96
C LEU A 5 -21.60 -14.40 -4.65
N PHE A 6 -22.63 -13.59 -4.41
CA PHE A 6 -22.71 -12.79 -3.19
C PHE A 6 -23.00 -13.65 -1.96
N TYR A 7 -23.72 -14.76 -2.11
CA TYR A 7 -23.88 -15.76 -1.05
C TYR A 7 -22.51 -16.29 -0.59
N ASP A 8 -21.65 -16.71 -1.53
CA ASP A 8 -20.34 -17.27 -1.20
C ASP A 8 -19.40 -16.22 -0.58
N LEU A 9 -19.45 -14.98 -1.07
CA LEU A 9 -18.54 -13.91 -0.66
C LEU A 9 -18.99 -13.16 0.59
N TYR A 10 -20.28 -12.89 0.76
CA TYR A 10 -20.85 -12.07 1.84
C TYR A 10 -21.63 -12.87 2.88
N GLY A 11 -21.90 -14.16 2.60
CA GLY A 11 -22.65 -15.05 3.49
C GLY A 11 -24.09 -15.24 3.02
N PRO A 12 -24.89 -16.06 3.73
CA PRO A 12 -26.23 -16.42 3.28
C PRO A 12 -27.11 -15.24 2.88
N TYR A 13 -27.96 -15.44 1.88
CA TYR A 13 -28.92 -14.40 1.48
C TYR A 13 -29.75 -13.98 2.70
N PRO A 14 -29.74 -12.69 3.10
CA PRO A 14 -30.26 -12.30 4.41
C PRO A 14 -31.75 -12.58 4.60
N PHE A 15 -32.50 -12.70 3.49
CA PHE A 15 -33.93 -12.96 3.45
C PHE A 15 -34.24 -14.34 2.82
N GLU A 16 -33.48 -15.39 3.18
CA GLU A 16 -33.57 -16.74 2.61
C GLU A 16 -34.97 -17.40 2.68
N ASP A 17 -35.79 -17.02 3.67
CA ASP A 17 -37.20 -17.45 3.78
C ASP A 17 -38.14 -16.75 2.78
N GLN A 18 -37.61 -15.77 2.04
CA GLN A 18 -38.35 -14.96 1.09
C GLN A 18 -37.79 -15.15 -0.33
N LYS A 19 -38.56 -14.69 -1.32
CA LYS A 19 -38.10 -14.62 -2.71
C LYS A 19 -37.51 -13.24 -2.98
N TYR A 20 -36.42 -13.21 -3.73
CA TYR A 20 -35.94 -11.99 -4.36
C TYR A 20 -36.67 -11.76 -5.69
N GLY A 21 -37.18 -10.55 -5.91
CA GLY A 21 -37.85 -10.16 -7.14
C GLY A 21 -37.49 -8.76 -7.59
N HIS A 22 -38.02 -8.38 -8.74
CA HIS A 22 -37.78 -7.10 -9.37
C HIS A 22 -39.10 -6.43 -9.74
N CYS A 23 -39.20 -5.13 -9.43
CA CYS A 23 -40.24 -4.25 -9.94
C CYS A 23 -39.63 -3.35 -11.02
N MET A 24 -40.26 -3.23 -12.19
CA MET A 24 -39.79 -2.28 -13.22
C MET A 24 -40.58 -0.98 -13.13
N ALA A 25 -39.87 0.15 -13.07
CA ALA A 25 -40.46 1.49 -13.07
C ALA A 25 -39.69 2.43 -14.01
N PRO A 26 -40.31 3.48 -14.57
CA PRO A 26 -39.63 4.42 -15.48
C PRO A 26 -38.73 5.41 -14.72
N ILE A 27 -37.70 4.89 -14.05
CA ILE A 27 -36.68 5.64 -13.29
C ILE A 27 -35.29 5.48 -13.93
N GLY A 28 -34.35 6.38 -13.62
CA GLY A 28 -33.01 6.36 -14.23
C GLY A 28 -32.05 5.30 -13.68
N GLY A 29 -32.27 4.83 -12.44
CA GLY A 29 -31.42 3.85 -11.75
C GLY A 29 -32.27 2.76 -11.10
N GLY A 30 -31.98 2.45 -9.84
CA GLY A 30 -32.76 1.53 -9.03
C GLY A 30 -33.05 2.08 -7.63
N MET A 31 -33.78 1.29 -6.87
CA MET A 31 -34.05 1.52 -5.46
C MET A 31 -34.19 0.16 -4.79
N GLU A 32 -33.44 -0.03 -3.71
CA GLU A 32 -33.06 -1.32 -3.16
C GLU A 32 -34.12 -1.98 -2.28
N HIS A 33 -35.39 -1.59 -2.43
CA HIS A 33 -36.50 -2.06 -1.60
C HIS A 33 -36.37 -3.54 -1.28
N GLN A 34 -36.35 -3.85 0.02
CA GLN A 34 -36.03 -5.17 0.54
C GLN A 34 -36.84 -6.26 -0.18
N THR A 35 -36.14 -7.28 -0.66
CA THR A 35 -36.66 -8.43 -1.42
C THR A 35 -37.36 -8.13 -2.76
N MET A 36 -37.58 -6.86 -3.12
CA MET A 36 -38.29 -6.46 -4.34
C MET A 36 -37.71 -5.17 -4.93
N THR A 37 -36.50 -5.24 -5.50
CA THR A 37 -35.80 -4.04 -5.97
C THR A 37 -36.51 -3.41 -7.16
N THR A 38 -36.64 -2.09 -7.14
CA THR A 38 -37.23 -1.34 -8.25
C THR A 38 -36.12 -0.94 -9.21
N GLN A 39 -36.25 -1.22 -10.50
CA GLN A 39 -35.21 -0.95 -11.50
C GLN A 39 -35.77 -0.27 -12.75
N GLY A 40 -35.03 0.70 -13.28
CA GLY A 40 -35.29 1.35 -14.55
C GLY A 40 -34.89 0.53 -15.77
N SER A 41 -33.87 -0.31 -15.60
CA SER A 41 -33.37 -1.24 -16.61
C SER A 41 -32.72 -2.45 -15.93
N PHE A 42 -32.46 -3.52 -16.68
CA PHE A 42 -31.83 -4.73 -16.16
C PHE A 42 -30.40 -4.89 -16.69
N SER A 43 -29.60 -3.82 -16.59
CA SER A 43 -28.18 -3.91 -16.90
C SER A 43 -27.47 -4.71 -15.81
N LYS A 44 -26.43 -5.48 -16.16
CA LYS A 44 -25.71 -6.33 -15.20
C LYS A 44 -25.16 -5.54 -13.99
N GLY A 45 -24.64 -4.33 -14.22
CA GLY A 45 -24.12 -3.46 -13.16
C GLY A 45 -25.24 -3.05 -12.20
N LEU A 46 -26.31 -2.45 -12.73
CA LEU A 46 -27.45 -2.03 -11.92
C LEU A 46 -28.10 -3.20 -11.18
N THR A 47 -28.36 -4.32 -11.86
CA THR A 47 -28.95 -5.49 -11.21
C THR A 47 -28.03 -6.09 -10.12
N ALA A 48 -26.71 -6.04 -10.30
CA ALA A 48 -25.75 -6.46 -9.27
C ALA A 48 -25.74 -5.49 -8.07
N HIS A 49 -25.75 -4.18 -8.32
CA HIS A 49 -25.81 -3.12 -7.31
C HIS A 49 -27.06 -3.26 -6.43
N GLU A 50 -28.24 -3.31 -7.05
CA GLU A 50 -29.52 -3.43 -6.34
C GLU A 50 -29.65 -4.75 -5.56
N LEU A 51 -29.09 -5.84 -6.10
CA LEU A 51 -29.04 -7.10 -5.38
C LEU A 51 -28.06 -7.06 -4.20
N ALA A 52 -26.90 -6.42 -4.36
CA ALA A 52 -25.89 -6.33 -3.31
C ALA A 52 -26.45 -5.60 -2.08
N HIS A 53 -27.36 -4.64 -2.29
CA HIS A 53 -28.03 -3.94 -1.20
C HIS A 53 -28.82 -4.84 -0.24
N GLN A 54 -29.18 -6.06 -0.64
CA GLN A 54 -29.82 -7.01 0.28
C GLN A 54 -28.90 -7.35 1.48
N TRP A 55 -27.58 -7.41 1.25
CA TRP A 55 -26.55 -7.48 2.31
C TRP A 55 -26.16 -6.08 2.80
N TRP A 56 -25.93 -5.15 1.88
CA TRP A 56 -25.34 -3.82 2.14
C TRP A 56 -26.36 -2.69 1.99
N GLY A 57 -27.13 -2.42 3.04
CA GLY A 57 -28.12 -1.35 3.07
C GLY A 57 -29.47 -1.81 3.62
N ASN A 58 -29.81 -3.08 3.42
CA ASN A 58 -31.01 -3.69 3.98
C ASN A 58 -30.69 -4.51 5.25
N SER A 59 -29.90 -5.58 5.15
CA SER A 59 -29.55 -6.40 6.33
C SER A 59 -28.62 -5.66 7.28
N VAL A 60 -27.58 -5.00 6.75
CA VAL A 60 -26.74 -4.06 7.49
C VAL A 60 -26.90 -2.69 6.85
N THR A 61 -27.54 -1.74 7.53
CA THR A 61 -27.78 -0.40 6.99
C THR A 61 -26.86 0.66 7.61
N CYS A 62 -26.75 1.83 7.01
CA CYS A 62 -25.96 2.93 7.56
C CYS A 62 -26.57 3.47 8.86
N ALA A 63 -25.75 3.71 9.88
CA ALA A 63 -26.20 4.29 11.16
C ALA A 63 -26.65 5.74 11.06
N SER A 64 -26.20 6.44 10.02
CA SER A 64 -26.60 7.79 9.67
C SER A 64 -26.36 8.03 8.18
N TRP A 65 -26.93 9.08 7.61
CA TRP A 65 -26.62 9.45 6.22
C TRP A 65 -25.14 9.78 5.99
N SER A 66 -24.40 10.21 7.01
CA SER A 66 -22.93 10.37 6.94
C SER A 66 -22.19 9.05 6.69
N ASP A 67 -22.84 7.92 7.01
CA ASP A 67 -22.34 6.56 6.84
C ASP A 67 -22.90 5.87 5.59
N ILE A 68 -23.58 6.60 4.69
CA ILE A 68 -24.23 6.05 3.48
C ILE A 68 -23.29 5.22 2.59
N PHE A 69 -21.98 5.45 2.71
CA PHE A 69 -20.92 4.60 2.17
C PHE A 69 -21.10 3.10 2.47
N ILE A 70 -21.63 2.73 3.64
CA ILE A 70 -21.92 1.34 3.99
C ILE A 70 -22.92 0.71 3.02
N ASN A 71 -23.88 1.49 2.53
CA ASN A 71 -24.86 1.04 1.56
C ASN A 71 -24.27 1.18 0.14
N GLU A 72 -24.00 2.42 -0.27
CA GLU A 72 -23.72 2.74 -1.67
C GLU A 72 -22.31 2.37 -2.10
N GLY A 73 -21.31 2.53 -1.22
CA GLY A 73 -19.94 2.14 -1.51
C GLY A 73 -19.80 0.64 -1.70
N PHE A 74 -20.45 -0.16 -0.86
CA PHE A 74 -20.42 -1.63 -0.96
C PHE A 74 -21.27 -2.17 -2.10
N ALA A 75 -22.44 -1.58 -2.37
CA ALA A 75 -23.23 -1.95 -3.55
C ALA A 75 -22.45 -1.65 -4.85
N SER A 76 -21.80 -0.47 -4.93
CA SER A 76 -20.94 -0.11 -6.06
C SER A 76 -19.72 -1.03 -6.17
N TYR A 77 -19.08 -1.38 -5.05
CA TYR A 77 -17.96 -2.32 -5.06
C TYR A 77 -18.39 -3.74 -5.49
N SER A 78 -19.63 -4.11 -5.20
CA SER A 78 -20.19 -5.39 -5.62
C SER A 78 -20.39 -5.47 -7.14
N GLU A 79 -20.51 -4.35 -7.84
CA GLU A 79 -20.42 -4.32 -9.31
C GLU A 79 -19.04 -4.78 -9.78
N TYR A 80 -17.95 -4.25 -9.20
CA TYR A 80 -16.59 -4.69 -9.51
C TYR A 80 -16.40 -6.18 -9.18
N VAL A 81 -16.86 -6.64 -8.01
CA VAL A 81 -16.76 -8.05 -7.60
C VAL A 81 -17.51 -8.95 -8.59
N MET A 82 -18.70 -8.53 -9.03
CA MET A 82 -19.45 -9.25 -10.06
C MET A 82 -18.69 -9.32 -11.38
N LEU A 83 -18.14 -8.21 -11.87
CA LEU A 83 -17.34 -8.18 -13.09
C LEU A 83 -16.09 -9.05 -12.94
N GLU A 84 -15.41 -8.99 -11.80
CA GLU A 84 -14.20 -9.77 -11.56
C GLU A 84 -14.43 -11.27 -11.69
N ASN A 85 -15.56 -11.77 -11.20
CA ASN A 85 -15.83 -13.20 -11.13
C ASN A 85 -16.57 -13.73 -12.36
N LEU A 86 -17.44 -12.93 -12.96
CA LEU A 86 -18.35 -13.38 -14.03
C LEU A 86 -18.04 -12.75 -15.39
N TYR A 87 -17.41 -11.58 -15.42
CA TYR A 87 -17.08 -10.83 -16.65
C TYR A 87 -15.67 -10.22 -16.61
N PRO A 88 -14.60 -11.02 -16.37
CA PRO A 88 -13.28 -10.52 -15.99
C PRO A 88 -12.61 -9.63 -17.05
N ALA A 89 -13.05 -9.70 -18.31
CA ALA A 89 -12.58 -8.81 -19.38
C ALA A 89 -12.95 -7.33 -19.15
N GLU A 90 -13.98 -7.06 -18.34
CA GLU A 90 -14.53 -5.71 -18.13
C GLU A 90 -14.02 -5.06 -16.83
N LYS A 91 -13.50 -5.86 -15.88
CA LYS A 91 -13.18 -5.38 -14.53
C LYS A 91 -12.13 -4.26 -14.49
N VAL A 92 -11.15 -4.31 -15.40
CA VAL A 92 -10.07 -3.32 -15.47
C VAL A 92 -10.63 -1.97 -15.92
N GLN A 93 -11.41 -1.94 -16.99
CA GLN A 93 -12.00 -0.70 -17.49
C GLN A 93 -12.97 -0.11 -16.47
N HIS A 94 -13.78 -0.94 -15.81
CA HIS A 94 -14.70 -0.46 -14.78
C HIS A 94 -13.98 0.28 -13.63
N MET A 95 -12.88 -0.28 -13.09
CA MET A 95 -12.14 0.40 -12.01
C MET A 95 -11.40 1.65 -12.51
N LEU A 96 -10.98 1.68 -13.79
CA LEU A 96 -10.45 2.91 -14.40
C LEU A 96 -11.52 3.99 -14.45
N ASP A 97 -12.73 3.68 -14.90
CA ASP A 97 -13.85 4.62 -14.98
C ASP A 97 -14.24 5.16 -13.57
N VAL A 98 -14.27 4.28 -12.57
CA VAL A 98 -14.50 4.63 -11.16
C VAL A 98 -13.42 5.61 -10.68
N HIS A 99 -12.14 5.29 -10.88
CA HIS A 99 -11.05 6.19 -10.50
C HIS A 99 -11.11 7.52 -11.27
N ASP A 100 -11.33 7.51 -12.58
CA ASP A 100 -11.42 8.72 -13.40
C ASP A 100 -12.54 9.66 -12.91
N ASN A 101 -13.70 9.11 -12.51
CA ASN A 101 -14.75 9.93 -11.93
C ASN A 101 -14.30 10.55 -10.60
N VAL A 102 -13.64 9.79 -9.71
CA VAL A 102 -13.09 10.33 -8.45
C VAL A 102 -12.07 11.45 -8.71
N LEU A 103 -11.21 11.28 -9.72
CA LEU A 103 -10.17 12.23 -10.13
C LEU A 103 -10.73 13.47 -10.85
N SER A 104 -12.02 13.49 -11.22
CA SER A 104 -12.66 14.61 -11.93
C SER A 104 -12.71 15.92 -11.12
N GLN A 105 -12.57 15.85 -9.79
CA GLN A 105 -12.51 17.01 -8.90
C GLN A 105 -11.42 16.83 -7.86
N THR A 106 -10.70 17.90 -7.55
CA THR A 106 -9.53 17.84 -6.65
C THR A 106 -9.84 17.38 -5.22
N GLY A 107 -11.06 17.60 -4.70
CA GLY A 107 -11.42 17.33 -3.30
C GLY A 107 -12.73 16.57 -3.12
N GLY A 108 -13.22 16.59 -1.89
CA GLY A 108 -14.36 15.81 -1.43
C GLY A 108 -13.94 14.56 -0.65
N SER A 109 -14.61 14.36 0.47
CA SER A 109 -14.47 13.22 1.37
C SER A 109 -15.62 12.23 1.16
N VAL A 110 -15.47 10.99 1.61
CA VAL A 110 -16.58 10.03 1.63
C VAL A 110 -17.50 10.35 2.80
N TRP A 111 -16.94 10.55 3.99
CA TRP A 111 -17.68 11.01 5.17
C TRP A 111 -18.04 12.50 5.06
N PHE A 112 -19.20 12.90 5.57
CA PHE A 112 -19.66 14.28 5.56
C PHE A 112 -20.64 14.56 6.70
N SER A 113 -20.82 15.82 7.07
CA SER A 113 -21.70 16.22 8.18
C SER A 113 -23.08 16.73 7.75
N ASP A 114 -23.23 17.22 6.52
CA ASP A 114 -24.51 17.74 6.02
C ASP A 114 -25.43 16.61 5.54
N THR A 115 -26.24 16.10 6.46
CA THR A 115 -27.20 15.02 6.20
C THR A 115 -28.56 15.52 5.69
N LEU A 116 -28.69 16.79 5.29
CA LEU A 116 -29.92 17.35 4.73
C LEU A 116 -29.83 17.56 3.22
N ASN A 117 -28.63 17.46 2.65
CA ASN A 117 -28.39 17.63 1.24
C ASN A 117 -28.34 16.28 0.51
N GLU A 118 -29.47 15.89 -0.08
CA GLU A 118 -29.62 14.64 -0.84
C GLU A 118 -28.56 14.47 -1.94
N ASN A 119 -28.22 15.54 -2.68
CA ASN A 119 -27.19 15.50 -3.73
C ASN A 119 -25.79 15.21 -3.18
N ARG A 120 -25.53 15.57 -1.92
CA ARG A 120 -24.30 15.17 -1.24
C ARG A 120 -24.41 13.74 -0.74
N ILE A 121 -25.53 13.35 -0.12
CA ILE A 121 -25.74 11.99 0.39
C ILE A 121 -25.53 10.97 -0.74
N PHE A 122 -26.20 11.16 -1.87
CA PHE A 122 -26.14 10.27 -3.03
C PHE A 122 -25.23 10.82 -4.13
N ASN A 123 -24.05 11.28 -3.75
CA ASN A 123 -23.08 11.80 -4.72
C ASN A 123 -22.35 10.64 -5.42
N SER A 124 -22.59 10.45 -6.72
CA SER A 124 -21.96 9.37 -7.51
C SER A 124 -20.43 9.32 -7.38
N ARG A 125 -19.76 10.47 -7.37
CA ARG A 125 -18.30 10.52 -7.23
C ARG A 125 -17.82 10.08 -5.84
N LEU A 126 -18.49 10.53 -4.77
CA LEU A 126 -17.98 10.43 -3.40
C LEU A 126 -18.57 9.26 -2.62
N SER A 127 -19.88 9.06 -2.67
CA SER A 127 -20.56 8.01 -1.90
C SER A 127 -20.47 6.64 -2.58
N TYR A 128 -20.45 6.63 -3.93
CA TYR A 128 -20.41 5.42 -4.76
C TYR A 128 -18.97 5.12 -5.19
N ASP A 129 -18.39 5.92 -6.09
CA ASP A 129 -17.10 5.60 -6.73
C ASP A 129 -15.91 5.68 -5.78
N LYS A 130 -15.74 6.80 -5.06
CA LYS A 130 -14.69 6.92 -4.03
C LYS A 130 -14.92 5.91 -2.90
N GLY A 131 -16.18 5.60 -2.60
CA GLY A 131 -16.53 4.53 -1.65
C GLY A 131 -16.04 3.16 -2.11
N SER A 132 -16.44 2.74 -3.30
CA SER A 132 -16.00 1.51 -3.95
C SER A 132 -14.47 1.41 -4.01
N GLY A 133 -13.79 2.49 -4.41
CA GLY A 133 -12.33 2.55 -4.47
C GLY A 133 -11.64 2.43 -3.10
N ILE A 134 -12.25 2.94 -2.01
CA ILE A 134 -11.76 2.73 -0.64
C ILE A 134 -11.81 1.24 -0.26
N ILE A 135 -12.92 0.56 -0.57
CA ILE A 135 -13.08 -0.87 -0.27
C ILE A 135 -12.09 -1.70 -1.11
N HIS A 136 -11.95 -1.36 -2.39
CA HIS A 136 -10.96 -1.95 -3.29
C HIS A 136 -9.52 -1.81 -2.77
N SER A 137 -9.18 -0.61 -2.29
CA SER A 137 -7.87 -0.32 -1.69
C SER A 137 -7.66 -1.11 -0.39
N ILE A 138 -8.66 -1.23 0.48
CA ILE A 138 -8.54 -2.02 1.72
C ILE A 138 -8.26 -3.50 1.41
N ARG A 139 -8.92 -4.08 0.39
CA ARG A 139 -8.62 -5.44 -0.09
C ARG A 139 -7.16 -5.57 -0.54
N TYR A 140 -6.67 -4.61 -1.32
CA TYR A 140 -5.27 -4.55 -1.74
C TYR A 140 -4.27 -4.43 -0.57
N LEU A 141 -4.58 -3.58 0.41
CA LEU A 141 -3.75 -3.41 1.61
C LEU A 141 -3.70 -4.67 2.46
N MET A 142 -4.82 -5.38 2.57
CA MET A 142 -4.87 -6.67 3.25
C MET A 142 -4.05 -7.73 2.51
N ASN A 143 -3.98 -7.66 1.18
CA ASN A 143 -3.24 -8.57 0.31
C ASN A 143 -3.56 -10.06 0.58
N ASN A 144 -4.81 -10.33 0.92
CA ASN A 144 -5.32 -11.66 1.24
C ASN A 144 -6.84 -11.71 1.02
N ASP A 145 -7.25 -12.12 -0.18
CA ASP A 145 -8.67 -12.14 -0.57
C ASP A 145 -9.53 -13.05 0.32
N SER A 146 -9.02 -14.23 0.66
CA SER A 146 -9.76 -15.16 1.52
C SER A 146 -10.07 -14.54 2.89
N LEU A 147 -9.10 -13.82 3.45
CA LEU A 147 -9.25 -13.12 4.72
C LEU A 147 -10.15 -11.88 4.59
N PHE A 148 -10.05 -11.15 3.48
CA PHE A 148 -10.90 -9.98 3.21
C PHE A 148 -12.37 -10.36 3.13
N PHE A 149 -12.73 -11.34 2.31
CA PHE A 149 -14.12 -11.80 2.20
C PHE A 149 -14.60 -12.53 3.46
N ALA A 150 -13.71 -13.21 4.20
CA ALA A 150 -14.06 -13.71 5.53
C ALA A 150 -14.46 -12.57 6.48
N GLY A 151 -13.75 -11.45 6.44
CA GLY A 151 -14.12 -10.29 7.23
C GLY A 151 -15.41 -9.61 6.81
N LEU A 152 -15.75 -9.61 5.52
CA LEU A 152 -17.06 -9.14 5.09
C LEU A 152 -18.19 -10.03 5.61
N ARG A 153 -18.00 -11.35 5.61
CA ARG A 153 -18.96 -12.29 6.22
C ARG A 153 -19.12 -12.09 7.72
N GLU A 154 -18.02 -11.90 8.45
CA GLU A 154 -18.10 -11.61 9.89
C GLU A 154 -18.76 -10.26 10.16
N PHE A 155 -18.48 -9.24 9.36
CA PHE A 155 -19.16 -7.95 9.46
C PHE A 155 -20.67 -8.08 9.24
N GLN A 156 -21.09 -8.84 8.21
CA GLN A 156 -22.50 -9.11 7.96
C GLN A 156 -23.17 -9.85 9.13
N ASN A 157 -22.48 -10.81 9.76
CA ASN A 157 -23.00 -11.53 10.92
C ASN A 157 -23.11 -10.64 12.17
N ASP A 158 -22.11 -9.83 12.45
CA ASP A 158 -22.05 -8.99 13.65
C ASP A 158 -23.10 -7.86 13.64
N PHE A 159 -23.39 -7.32 12.45
CA PHE A 159 -24.30 -6.19 12.27
C PHE A 159 -25.65 -6.58 11.64
N LYS A 160 -25.93 -7.87 11.49
CA LYS A 160 -27.18 -8.37 10.91
C LYS A 160 -28.40 -7.73 11.58
N ASP A 161 -29.33 -7.27 10.75
CA ASP A 161 -30.58 -6.61 11.14
C ASP A 161 -30.34 -5.36 12.02
N SER A 162 -29.22 -4.68 11.78
CA SER A 162 -28.76 -3.53 12.54
C SER A 162 -28.13 -2.46 11.66
N VAL A 163 -27.51 -1.48 12.31
CA VAL A 163 -26.86 -0.35 11.67
C VAL A 163 -25.34 -0.37 11.91
N ALA A 164 -24.57 0.10 10.92
CA ALA A 164 -23.12 0.23 11.03
C ALA A 164 -22.62 1.60 10.55
N ARG A 165 -21.47 2.02 11.08
CA ARG A 165 -20.73 3.21 10.66
C ARG A 165 -19.54 2.82 9.79
N GLY A 166 -19.01 3.77 9.02
CA GLY A 166 -17.75 3.54 8.27
C GLY A 166 -16.58 3.10 9.18
N ILE A 167 -16.54 3.62 10.41
CA ILE A 167 -15.53 3.23 11.41
C ILE A 167 -15.70 1.79 11.92
N ASP A 168 -16.91 1.24 11.90
CA ASP A 168 -17.16 -0.15 12.32
C ASP A 168 -16.55 -1.11 11.30
N PHE A 169 -16.69 -0.81 10.01
CA PHE A 169 -16.03 -1.55 8.93
C PHE A 169 -14.49 -1.49 9.06
N ARG A 170 -13.92 -0.30 9.27
CA ARG A 170 -12.48 -0.15 9.53
C ARG A 170 -12.03 -1.04 10.68
N ASN A 171 -12.74 -0.99 11.81
CA ASN A 171 -12.38 -1.72 13.01
C ASN A 171 -12.44 -3.23 12.78
N LYS A 172 -13.47 -3.74 12.09
CA LYS A 172 -13.58 -5.16 11.74
C LYS A 172 -12.45 -5.63 10.82
N MET A 173 -12.13 -4.87 9.78
CA MET A 173 -11.01 -5.23 8.90
C MET A 173 -9.68 -5.23 9.65
N GLN A 174 -9.45 -4.25 10.54
CA GLN A 174 -8.26 -4.17 11.38
C GLN A 174 -8.16 -5.34 12.36
N GLU A 175 -9.27 -5.73 12.99
CA GLU A 175 -9.33 -6.88 13.89
C GLU A 175 -8.90 -8.16 13.18
N ILE A 176 -9.38 -8.35 11.95
CA ILE A 176 -9.19 -9.58 11.18
C ILE A 176 -7.79 -9.67 10.56
N SER A 177 -7.25 -8.56 10.04
CA SER A 177 -5.95 -8.56 9.37
C SER A 177 -4.78 -8.23 10.30
N GLY A 178 -5.03 -7.62 11.45
CA GLY A 178 -3.99 -7.03 12.30
C GLY A 178 -3.36 -5.75 11.72
N ILE A 179 -3.84 -5.25 10.58
CA ILE A 179 -3.31 -4.04 9.92
C ILE A 179 -3.99 -2.80 10.49
N ASN A 180 -3.21 -1.80 10.90
CA ASN A 180 -3.76 -0.53 11.35
C ASN A 180 -4.27 0.32 10.16
N TYR A 181 -5.57 0.28 9.90
CA TYR A 181 -6.21 1.08 8.84
C TYR A 181 -6.54 2.51 9.24
N THR A 182 -6.21 2.95 10.46
CA THR A 182 -6.52 4.31 10.92
C THR A 182 -5.94 5.39 10.01
N PRO A 183 -4.63 5.40 9.67
CA PRO A 183 -4.08 6.42 8.78
C PRO A 183 -4.75 6.44 7.41
N PHE A 184 -5.10 5.26 6.89
CA PHE A 184 -5.81 5.13 5.63
C PHE A 184 -7.21 5.76 5.69
N PHE A 185 -8.00 5.46 6.74
CA PHE A 185 -9.32 6.06 6.89
C PHE A 185 -9.27 7.58 7.10
N GLU A 186 -8.30 8.08 7.86
CA GLU A 186 -8.09 9.53 8.01
C GLU A 186 -7.81 10.20 6.66
N GLN A 187 -7.01 9.58 5.79
CA GLN A 187 -6.64 10.15 4.50
C GLN A 187 -7.75 10.05 3.45
N TRP A 188 -8.44 8.91 3.40
CA TRP A 188 -9.33 8.56 2.29
C TRP A 188 -10.81 8.70 2.61
N TYR A 189 -11.24 8.28 3.80
CA TYR A 189 -12.65 8.30 4.19
C TYR A 189 -13.05 9.66 4.76
N PHE A 190 -12.27 10.18 5.72
CA PHE A 190 -12.48 11.50 6.31
C PHE A 190 -11.81 12.62 5.52
N GLY A 191 -10.62 12.35 4.98
CA GLY A 191 -9.84 13.31 4.21
C GLY A 191 -10.33 13.53 2.78
N GLU A 192 -9.67 14.45 2.09
CA GLU A 192 -10.01 14.87 0.74
C GLU A 192 -8.89 14.64 -0.26
N GLY A 193 -9.29 14.51 -1.53
CA GLY A 193 -8.36 14.41 -2.64
C GLY A 193 -7.74 13.03 -2.83
N TYR A 194 -6.63 13.02 -3.56
CA TYR A 194 -5.90 11.84 -4.02
C TYR A 194 -4.43 12.19 -4.33
N PRO A 195 -3.51 11.21 -4.32
CA PRO A 195 -2.12 11.40 -4.67
C PRO A 195 -1.90 11.35 -6.20
N THR A 196 -0.93 12.13 -6.67
CA THR A 196 -0.30 11.96 -7.98
C THR A 196 1.13 11.46 -7.79
N TYR A 197 1.44 10.26 -8.24
CA TYR A 197 2.76 9.65 -8.10
C TYR A 197 3.66 9.97 -9.29
N SER A 198 4.89 10.41 -9.04
CA SER A 198 5.94 10.64 -10.04
C SER A 198 7.20 9.91 -9.63
N ILE A 199 7.96 9.40 -10.61
CA ILE A 199 9.20 8.66 -10.36
C ILE A 199 10.36 9.35 -11.08
N ARG A 200 11.43 9.62 -10.32
CA ARG A 200 12.76 9.84 -10.89
C ARG A 200 13.60 8.61 -10.61
N TRP A 201 14.36 8.15 -11.59
CA TRP A 201 15.21 6.98 -11.38
C TRP A 201 16.56 7.13 -12.06
N LYS A 202 17.56 6.47 -11.51
CA LYS A 202 18.92 6.39 -12.04
C LYS A 202 19.38 4.96 -11.94
N GLN A 203 19.98 4.47 -13.01
CA GLN A 203 20.65 3.18 -13.00
C GLN A 203 22.17 3.37 -13.04
N SER A 204 22.87 2.74 -12.11
CA SER A 204 24.33 2.74 -12.02
C SER A 204 24.81 1.30 -12.12
N GLY A 205 25.30 0.88 -13.29
CA GLY A 205 25.58 -0.53 -13.54
C GLY A 205 24.30 -1.36 -13.46
N GLN A 206 24.23 -2.27 -12.48
CA GLN A 206 23.04 -3.09 -12.21
C GLN A 206 22.20 -2.58 -11.04
N ASP A 207 22.59 -1.49 -10.39
CA ASP A 207 21.87 -0.94 -9.25
C ASP A 207 20.85 0.11 -9.68
N LEU A 208 19.71 0.13 -9.01
CA LEU A 208 18.64 1.10 -9.22
C LEU A 208 18.52 2.03 -8.02
N LEU A 209 18.65 3.33 -8.26
CA LEU A 209 18.19 4.37 -7.35
C LEU A 209 16.85 4.91 -7.88
N LEU A 210 15.81 4.83 -7.08
CA LEU A 210 14.47 5.28 -7.39
C LEU A 210 14.04 6.32 -6.37
N GLU A 211 13.52 7.45 -6.82
CA GLU A 211 12.87 8.44 -6.00
C GLU A 211 11.38 8.49 -6.36
N LEU A 212 10.55 8.03 -5.44
CA LEU A 212 9.11 8.13 -5.53
C LEU A 212 8.67 9.45 -4.90
N ASN A 213 8.09 10.32 -5.72
CA ASN A 213 7.47 11.56 -5.29
C ASN A 213 5.95 11.42 -5.36
N HIS A 214 5.25 12.01 -4.40
CA HIS A 214 3.80 12.19 -4.50
C HIS A 214 3.40 13.62 -4.17
N THR A 215 2.36 14.10 -4.84
CA THR A 215 1.67 15.36 -4.51
C THR A 215 0.19 15.08 -4.27
N ALA A 216 -0.40 15.69 -3.25
CA ALA A 216 -1.83 15.58 -2.99
C ALA A 216 -2.61 16.64 -3.79
N SER A 217 -3.80 16.29 -4.29
CA SER A 217 -4.72 17.24 -4.92
C SER A 217 -5.36 18.24 -3.93
N LYS A 218 -5.40 17.88 -2.62
CA LYS A 218 -5.88 18.73 -1.51
C LYS A 218 -4.91 18.73 -0.31
N PRO A 219 -3.70 19.30 -0.47
CA PRO A 219 -2.66 19.23 0.56
C PRO A 219 -3.01 19.99 1.84
N SER A 220 -3.97 20.93 1.79
CA SER A 220 -4.46 21.66 2.97
C SER A 220 -5.35 20.81 3.89
N VAL A 221 -5.88 19.68 3.40
CA VAL A 221 -6.71 18.74 4.16
C VAL A 221 -5.95 17.43 4.39
N THR A 222 -5.48 16.83 3.29
CA THR A 222 -4.70 15.59 3.31
C THR A 222 -3.32 15.87 2.69
N PRO A 223 -2.29 16.21 3.48
CA PRO A 223 -0.97 16.62 2.96
C PRO A 223 -0.16 15.47 2.36
N THR A 224 -0.40 14.25 2.83
CA THR A 224 0.39 13.04 2.51
C THR A 224 -0.54 11.83 2.51
N PHE A 225 -0.39 10.97 1.50
CA PHE A 225 -1.04 9.65 1.45
C PHE A 225 0.01 8.56 1.70
N THR A 226 -0.21 7.69 2.69
CA THR A 226 0.84 6.79 3.20
C THR A 226 0.56 5.31 2.92
N ASN A 227 -0.34 4.99 1.99
CA ASN A 227 -0.54 3.60 1.57
C ASN A 227 0.65 3.10 0.74
N PRO A 228 1.00 1.80 0.82
CA PRO A 228 1.93 1.20 -0.11
C PRO A 228 1.40 1.26 -1.55
N ILE A 229 2.32 1.23 -2.50
CA ILE A 229 2.01 1.22 -3.94
C ILE A 229 2.89 0.19 -4.66
N ASP A 230 2.28 -0.58 -5.56
CA ASP A 230 3.00 -1.56 -6.37
C ASP A 230 3.54 -0.88 -7.63
N ILE A 231 4.80 -1.11 -7.94
CA ILE A 231 5.47 -0.57 -9.14
C ILE A 231 6.02 -1.74 -9.95
N ARG A 232 5.63 -1.82 -11.21
CA ARG A 232 6.13 -2.81 -12.17
C ARG A 232 7.33 -2.28 -12.92
N PHE A 233 8.35 -3.11 -13.03
CA PHE A 233 9.58 -2.87 -13.78
C PHE A 233 9.76 -3.94 -14.85
N ILE A 234 10.08 -3.51 -16.07
CA ILE A 234 10.52 -4.40 -17.14
C ILE A 234 12.05 -4.35 -17.23
N ARG A 235 12.69 -5.50 -17.13
CA ARG A 235 14.15 -5.64 -17.10
C ARG A 235 14.65 -6.48 -18.27
N GLN A 236 15.79 -6.11 -18.84
CA GLN A 236 16.38 -6.82 -19.96
C GLN A 236 16.79 -8.22 -19.56
N GLY A 237 16.30 -9.23 -20.28
CA GLY A 237 16.64 -10.64 -20.05
C GLY A 237 16.14 -11.21 -18.73
N MET A 238 15.23 -10.53 -18.02
CA MET A 238 14.61 -10.99 -16.77
C MET A 238 13.09 -10.93 -16.87
N SER A 239 12.42 -11.71 -16.03
CA SER A 239 10.96 -11.64 -15.91
C SER A 239 10.51 -10.30 -15.31
N ASP A 240 9.30 -9.90 -15.70
CA ASP A 240 8.58 -8.75 -15.11
C ASP A 240 8.60 -8.82 -13.59
N THR A 241 8.81 -7.67 -12.96
CA THR A 241 8.98 -7.58 -11.51
C THR A 241 8.02 -6.55 -10.96
N LEU A 242 7.18 -6.98 -10.03
CA LEU A 242 6.29 -6.12 -9.25
C LEU A 242 6.89 -5.96 -7.86
N ILE A 243 7.14 -4.74 -7.42
CA ILE A 243 7.65 -4.45 -6.08
C ILE A 243 6.69 -3.51 -5.38
N ARG A 244 6.30 -3.87 -4.15
CA ARG A 244 5.52 -3.04 -3.25
C ARG A 244 6.42 -2.07 -2.50
N PHE A 245 6.14 -0.78 -2.60
CA PHE A 245 6.89 0.28 -1.90
C PHE A 245 6.01 0.91 -0.82
N ASP A 246 6.51 0.94 0.41
CA ASP A 246 5.87 1.67 1.51
C ASP A 246 6.13 3.17 1.37
N VAL A 247 5.06 3.93 1.24
CA VAL A 247 5.11 5.39 1.09
C VAL A 247 4.93 6.02 2.46
N ALA A 248 5.98 6.61 3.02
CA ALA A 248 5.92 7.29 4.32
C ALA A 248 5.92 8.82 4.21
N ALA A 249 6.34 9.37 3.08
CA ALA A 249 6.48 10.81 2.86
C ALA A 249 6.23 11.20 1.40
N ASN A 250 6.07 12.51 1.15
CA ASN A 250 5.85 13.06 -0.19
C ASN A 250 7.04 12.86 -1.15
N SER A 251 8.22 12.55 -0.63
CA SER A 251 9.39 12.18 -1.41
C SER A 251 10.19 11.14 -0.65
N GLN A 252 10.47 10.01 -1.28
CA GLN A 252 11.20 8.91 -0.67
C GLN A 252 12.11 8.24 -1.70
N GLN A 253 13.36 8.00 -1.31
CA GLN A 253 14.33 7.29 -2.13
C GLN A 253 14.45 5.83 -1.71
N PHE A 254 14.62 4.96 -2.70
CA PHE A 254 14.84 3.54 -2.56
C PHE A 254 16.06 3.16 -3.39
N TYR A 255 17.01 2.49 -2.77
CA TYR A 255 18.17 1.93 -3.44
C TYR A 255 18.04 0.41 -3.48
N ILE A 256 18.12 -0.17 -4.67
CA ILE A 256 18.00 -1.60 -4.90
C ILE A 256 19.26 -2.07 -5.63
N SER A 257 20.12 -2.78 -4.89
CA SER A 257 21.36 -3.35 -5.43
C SER A 257 21.09 -4.55 -6.33
N ASN A 258 21.91 -4.75 -7.36
CA ASN A 258 21.84 -5.89 -8.27
C ASN A 258 20.42 -6.08 -8.86
N PHE A 259 19.78 -4.96 -9.16
CA PHE A 259 18.45 -4.91 -9.75
C PHE A 259 18.42 -5.44 -11.19
N GLY A 260 19.54 -5.37 -11.91
CA GLY A 260 19.64 -5.70 -13.33
C GLY A 260 19.33 -4.49 -14.22
N THR A 261 19.30 -4.70 -15.55
CA THR A 261 19.14 -3.59 -16.50
C THR A 261 17.69 -3.29 -16.80
N LEU A 262 17.24 -2.07 -16.49
CA LEU A 262 15.89 -1.62 -16.78
C LEU A 262 15.69 -1.38 -18.29
N SER A 263 14.58 -1.85 -18.84
CA SER A 263 14.17 -1.66 -20.24
C SER A 263 13.29 -0.41 -20.42
N SER A 264 13.57 0.64 -19.62
CA SER A 264 12.87 1.95 -19.54
C SER A 264 11.38 1.98 -19.18
N THR A 265 10.69 0.84 -19.09
CA THR A 265 9.26 0.81 -18.71
C THR A 265 9.09 0.61 -17.21
N ILE A 266 8.54 1.62 -16.55
CA ILE A 266 8.07 1.58 -15.16
C ILE A 266 6.57 1.90 -15.18
N THR A 267 5.76 1.07 -14.52
CA THR A 267 4.32 1.31 -14.37
C THR A 267 3.98 1.38 -12.89
N VAL A 268 3.43 2.49 -12.43
CA VAL A 268 2.88 2.62 -11.07
C VAL A 268 1.47 2.05 -11.06
N ASP A 269 1.15 1.30 -10.01
CA ASP A 269 -0.14 0.64 -9.78
C ASP A 269 -0.72 -0.02 -11.04
N PRO A 270 -0.01 -1.00 -11.63
CA PRO A 270 -0.38 -1.59 -12.92
C PRO A 270 -1.73 -2.33 -12.89
N GLN A 271 -2.29 -2.58 -11.72
CA GLN A 271 -3.58 -3.25 -11.51
C GLN A 271 -4.68 -2.30 -11.04
N ASN A 272 -4.38 -1.00 -10.90
CA ASN A 272 -5.32 0.05 -10.53
C ASN A 272 -6.03 -0.19 -9.19
N TRP A 273 -5.26 -0.58 -8.16
CA TRP A 273 -5.78 -0.89 -6.82
C TRP A 273 -6.05 0.34 -5.96
N ILE A 274 -5.30 1.42 -6.17
CA ILE A 274 -5.36 2.65 -5.39
C ILE A 274 -5.90 3.78 -6.27
N ILE A 275 -6.78 4.61 -5.74
CA ILE A 275 -7.23 5.82 -6.46
C ILE A 275 -6.04 6.78 -6.60
N ASN A 276 -5.40 6.85 -7.76
CA ASN A 276 -4.22 7.69 -7.94
C ASN A 276 -4.09 8.22 -9.36
N ASN A 277 -3.32 9.29 -9.52
CA ASN A 277 -2.91 9.78 -10.83
C ASN A 277 -1.41 9.55 -11.04
N ILE A 278 -0.98 9.44 -12.29
CA ILE A 278 0.42 9.24 -12.66
C ILE A 278 0.98 10.53 -13.24
N GLY A 279 2.00 11.05 -12.57
CA GLY A 279 2.79 12.18 -13.04
C GLY A 279 3.96 11.74 -13.91
N THR A 280 5.08 12.44 -13.81
CA THR A 280 6.23 12.15 -14.68
C THR A 280 7.02 10.94 -14.18
N ILE A 281 7.39 10.06 -15.10
CA ILE A 281 8.32 8.95 -14.86
C ILE A 281 9.52 9.19 -15.77
N ILE A 282 10.64 9.60 -15.19
CA ILE A 282 11.82 10.02 -15.95
C ILE A 282 13.10 9.39 -15.41
N GLN A 283 14.03 9.08 -16.32
CA GLN A 283 15.41 8.80 -15.94
C GLN A 283 16.11 10.13 -15.65
N ASP A 284 16.69 10.26 -14.45
CA ASP A 284 17.43 11.43 -14.00
C ASP A 284 18.83 11.01 -13.54
N ASN A 285 19.81 11.15 -14.44
CA ASN A 285 21.21 10.81 -14.13
C ASN A 285 21.85 11.75 -13.10
N SER A 286 21.21 12.88 -12.78
CA SER A 286 21.64 13.79 -11.70
C SER A 286 21.15 13.36 -10.32
N LEU A 287 20.28 12.34 -10.23
CA LEU A 287 19.79 11.81 -8.96
C LEU A 287 20.96 11.29 -8.12
N VAL A 288 21.03 11.76 -6.88
CA VAL A 288 22.03 11.36 -5.87
C VAL A 288 21.29 10.67 -4.74
N ASN A 289 21.88 9.59 -4.24
CA ASN A 289 21.33 8.88 -3.10
C ASN A 289 21.51 9.75 -1.85
N LEU A 290 20.43 10.05 -1.14
CA LEU A 290 20.50 10.85 0.10
C LEU A 290 21.34 10.15 1.18
N ASN A 291 21.47 8.82 1.13
CA ASN A 291 22.42 8.09 1.98
C ASN A 291 23.88 8.30 1.55
N GLU A 292 24.16 8.52 0.26
CA GLU A 292 25.49 8.90 -0.23
C GLU A 292 25.88 10.33 0.22
N MET A 293 24.93 11.23 0.49
CA MET A 293 25.25 12.53 1.12
C MET A 293 25.76 12.35 2.57
N ASN A 294 25.41 11.24 3.24
CA ASN A 294 26.04 10.83 4.50
C ASN A 294 27.32 10.01 4.31
N GLU A 295 27.63 9.52 3.09
CA GLU A 295 28.90 8.89 2.74
C GLU A 295 30.00 9.91 2.37
N ASN A 296 29.66 11.19 2.25
CA ASN A 296 30.64 12.27 2.42
C ASN A 296 31.03 12.51 3.89
N SER A 297 30.49 11.74 4.84
CA SER A 297 31.21 11.46 6.07
C SER A 297 32.16 10.29 5.82
N THR A 298 33.42 10.49 6.17
CA THR A 298 34.55 9.56 6.14
C THR A 298 34.29 8.31 6.99
N ALA A 299 33.31 7.49 6.58
CA ALA A 299 32.93 6.30 7.28
C ALA A 299 34.10 5.31 7.28
N LEU A 300 34.50 4.89 8.48
CA LEU A 300 35.51 3.86 8.67
C LEU A 300 35.07 2.59 7.94
N THR A 301 35.96 2.06 7.09
CA THR A 301 35.78 0.80 6.34
C THR A 301 36.98 -0.11 6.56
N ILE A 302 36.77 -1.42 6.43
CA ILE A 302 37.84 -2.42 6.58
C ILE A 302 38.38 -2.79 5.20
N VAL A 303 39.69 -2.70 5.01
CA VAL A 303 40.33 -2.98 3.72
C VAL A 303 41.58 -3.86 3.89
N PRO A 304 41.70 -4.99 3.17
CA PRO A 304 40.66 -5.63 2.38
C PRO A 304 39.61 -6.33 3.26
N ASN A 305 38.39 -6.48 2.75
CA ASN A 305 37.34 -7.28 3.38
C ASN A 305 36.47 -7.92 2.27
N PRO A 306 36.57 -9.22 2.00
CA PRO A 306 37.32 -10.23 2.77
C PRO A 306 38.86 -10.08 2.72
N ASN A 307 39.57 -10.63 3.70
CA ASN A 307 41.05 -10.66 3.76
C ASN A 307 41.62 -12.05 4.08
N ASN A 308 42.94 -12.19 4.00
CA ASN A 308 43.69 -13.41 4.33
C ASN A 308 44.34 -13.30 5.73
N GLY A 309 43.61 -12.78 6.71
CA GLY A 309 44.12 -12.50 8.06
C GLY A 309 44.70 -11.10 8.25
N ILE A 310 45.09 -10.39 7.19
CA ILE A 310 45.69 -9.05 7.31
C ILE A 310 44.75 -7.97 6.75
N PHE A 311 44.46 -6.94 7.53
CA PHE A 311 43.61 -5.82 7.12
C PHE A 311 43.98 -4.50 7.81
N THR A 312 43.43 -3.39 7.33
CA THR A 312 43.49 -2.08 7.99
C THR A 312 42.11 -1.41 7.99
N ILE A 313 42.00 -0.28 8.70
CA ILE A 313 40.81 0.56 8.75
C ILE A 313 41.05 1.81 7.92
N ALA A 314 40.41 1.90 6.76
CA ALA A 314 40.47 3.08 5.91
C ALA A 314 39.61 4.22 6.49
N ASN A 315 39.93 5.45 6.09
CA ASN A 315 39.26 6.69 6.51
C ASN A 315 39.40 7.02 8.01
N GLN A 316 40.35 6.39 8.70
CA GLN A 316 40.70 6.72 10.09
C GLN A 316 41.25 8.15 10.20
N GLN A 317 40.61 8.99 11.01
CA GLN A 317 40.99 10.41 11.20
C GLN A 317 41.90 10.65 12.43
N ALA A 318 41.95 9.69 13.36
CA ALA A 318 42.75 9.74 14.59
C ALA A 318 42.95 8.32 15.15
N ASN A 319 43.87 8.15 16.11
CA ASN A 319 44.08 6.87 16.79
C ASN A 319 42.77 6.36 17.41
N CYS A 320 42.47 5.07 17.23
CA CYS A 320 41.24 4.46 17.73
C CYS A 320 41.55 3.18 18.51
N TRP A 321 40.62 2.80 19.39
CA TRP A 321 40.62 1.48 20.01
C TRP A 321 39.82 0.52 19.16
N VAL A 322 40.37 -0.67 18.94
CA VAL A 322 39.73 -1.71 18.14
C VAL A 322 39.66 -2.99 18.94
N SER A 323 38.47 -3.57 18.98
CA SER A 323 38.20 -4.89 19.53
C SER A 323 37.65 -5.81 18.45
N VAL A 324 38.24 -7.00 18.30
CA VAL A 324 37.78 -8.06 17.41
C VAL A 324 37.11 -9.13 18.24
N PHE A 325 35.89 -9.52 17.87
CA PHE A 325 35.14 -10.59 18.51
C PHE A 325 34.88 -11.71 17.51
N ASN A 326 34.98 -12.95 17.95
CA ASN A 326 34.46 -14.08 17.18
C ASN A 326 32.92 -14.12 17.24
N MET A 327 32.29 -14.97 16.42
CA MET A 327 30.82 -15.12 16.39
C MET A 327 30.20 -15.64 17.70
N GLN A 328 31.01 -16.13 18.64
CA GLN A 328 30.56 -16.55 19.98
C GLN A 328 30.64 -15.38 21.00
N GLY A 329 31.02 -14.17 20.56
CA GLY A 329 31.15 -12.99 21.41
C GLY A 329 32.46 -12.93 22.22
N LYS A 330 33.41 -13.85 21.99
CA LYS A 330 34.72 -13.82 22.66
C LYS A 330 35.60 -12.76 21.99
N ASN A 331 36.11 -11.81 22.77
CA ASN A 331 37.13 -10.86 22.31
C ASN A 331 38.45 -11.62 22.08
N ILE A 332 38.98 -11.54 20.85
CA ILE A 332 40.21 -12.22 20.44
C ILE A 332 41.38 -11.27 20.21
N LEU A 333 41.09 -9.97 20.03
CA LEU A 333 42.10 -8.92 19.86
C LEU A 333 41.53 -7.61 20.41
N ASN A 334 42.27 -6.93 21.27
CA ASN A 334 41.95 -5.57 21.70
C ASN A 334 43.21 -4.71 21.68
N LYS A 335 43.25 -3.68 20.83
CA LYS A 335 44.46 -2.89 20.58
C LYS A 335 44.11 -1.44 20.20
N GLN A 336 44.96 -0.50 20.62
CA GLN A 336 44.95 0.85 20.09
C GLN A 336 45.71 0.89 18.76
N LEU A 337 45.08 1.41 17.71
CA LEU A 337 45.62 1.48 16.36
C LEU A 337 45.94 2.90 15.94
N SER A 338 47.14 3.07 15.37
CA SER A 338 47.51 4.26 14.63
C SER A 338 46.91 4.26 13.22
N GLN A 339 46.87 5.43 12.59
CA GLN A 339 46.30 5.61 11.25
C GLN A 339 46.99 4.68 10.23
N ASN A 340 46.19 3.91 9.48
CA ASN A 340 46.62 2.95 8.46
C ASN A 340 47.51 1.81 8.98
N GLU A 341 47.55 1.57 10.29
CA GLU A 341 48.27 0.43 10.84
C GLU A 341 47.57 -0.87 10.44
N LEU A 342 48.36 -1.88 10.07
CA LEU A 342 47.87 -3.20 9.70
C LEU A 342 47.56 -4.03 10.96
N ILE A 343 46.48 -4.80 10.88
CA ILE A 343 46.05 -5.76 11.89
C ILE A 343 46.24 -7.14 11.29
N ASP A 344 46.89 -8.01 12.05
CA ASP A 344 47.15 -9.39 11.68
C ASP A 344 46.33 -10.33 12.57
N LEU A 345 45.49 -11.13 11.92
CA LEU A 345 44.68 -12.19 12.50
C LEU A 345 45.03 -13.57 11.93
N GLN A 346 46.16 -13.76 11.25
CA GLN A 346 46.52 -15.04 10.62
C GLN A 346 46.62 -16.20 11.61
N ASP A 347 47.02 -15.92 12.85
CA ASP A 347 47.07 -16.92 13.93
C ASP A 347 45.68 -17.26 14.51
N PHE A 348 44.64 -16.53 14.09
CA PHE A 348 43.25 -16.76 14.45
C PHE A 348 42.55 -17.48 13.30
N GLY A 349 41.62 -18.40 13.63
CA GLY A 349 40.99 -19.27 12.63
C GLY A 349 40.31 -18.51 11.48
N LYS A 350 40.09 -19.18 10.35
CA LYS A 350 39.33 -18.59 9.24
C LYS A 350 37.86 -18.46 9.64
N GLY A 351 37.23 -17.33 9.36
CA GLY A 351 35.84 -17.09 9.73
C GLY A 351 35.36 -15.64 9.66
N THR A 352 34.11 -15.46 10.08
CA THR A 352 33.52 -14.13 10.26
C THR A 352 33.79 -13.63 11.69
N TYR A 353 34.11 -12.35 11.79
CA TYR A 353 34.40 -11.63 13.03
C TYR A 353 33.56 -10.35 13.10
N LEU A 354 33.36 -9.84 14.31
CA LEU A 354 32.81 -8.52 14.56
C LEU A 354 33.93 -7.59 15.02
N LEU A 355 34.07 -6.45 14.36
CA LEU A 355 35.05 -5.43 14.67
C LEU A 355 34.34 -4.24 15.33
N GLU A 356 34.62 -3.98 16.60
CA GLU A 356 34.17 -2.78 17.30
C GLU A 356 35.29 -1.74 17.28
N ILE A 357 34.99 -0.53 16.83
CA ILE A 357 35.93 0.60 16.77
C ILE A 357 35.42 1.73 17.66
N LYS A 358 36.25 2.19 18.60
CA LYS A 358 35.98 3.31 19.52
C LYS A 358 36.98 4.43 19.26
N ASN A 359 36.49 5.58 18.81
CA ASN A 359 37.32 6.77 18.61
C ASN A 359 37.52 7.48 19.96
N SER A 360 38.72 8.02 20.22
CA SER A 360 38.98 8.84 21.41
C SER A 360 38.27 10.20 21.40
N VAL A 361 37.75 10.65 20.23
CA VAL A 361 37.15 11.98 20.06
C VAL A 361 35.63 11.98 20.24
N ASN A 362 34.94 10.97 19.71
CA ASN A 362 33.48 10.80 19.83
C ASN A 362 33.22 9.45 20.48
N SER A 363 32.60 9.43 21.65
CA SER A 363 32.37 8.27 22.51
C SER A 363 31.50 7.14 21.91
N GLU A 364 31.20 7.19 20.61
CA GLU A 364 30.38 6.22 19.90
C GLU A 364 31.22 5.06 19.38
N ALA A 365 30.73 3.83 19.62
CA ALA A 365 31.33 2.60 19.12
C ALA A 365 30.69 2.22 17.78
N LYS A 366 31.49 2.04 16.73
CA LYS A 366 31.02 1.54 15.43
C LYS A 366 31.34 0.05 15.31
N THR A 367 30.35 -0.76 14.94
CA THR A 367 30.53 -2.21 14.72
C THR A 367 30.52 -2.52 13.22
N LEU A 368 31.53 -3.24 12.74
CA LEU A 368 31.70 -3.64 11.35
C LEU A 368 31.87 -5.16 11.25
N LYS A 369 31.36 -5.76 10.17
CA LYS A 369 31.57 -7.18 9.86
C LYS A 369 32.91 -7.38 9.17
N LEU A 370 33.74 -8.28 9.70
CA LEU A 370 35.04 -8.66 9.15
C LEU A 370 34.99 -10.11 8.66
N ILE A 371 35.48 -10.38 7.46
CA ILE A 371 35.55 -11.73 6.89
C ILE A 371 37.02 -12.05 6.60
N SER A 372 37.57 -13.06 7.27
CA SER A 372 38.96 -13.51 7.11
C SER A 372 39.00 -14.97 6.64
N PHE A 373 39.65 -15.24 5.51
CA PHE A 373 39.74 -16.56 4.87
C PHE A 373 41.13 -17.17 4.90
#